data_AF-A0A653VEC1-F1
#
_entry.id   AF-A0A653VEC1-F1
#
_cell.length_a   1.000
_cell.length_b   1.000
_cell.length_c   1.000
_cell.angle_alpha   90.00
_cell.angle_beta   90.00
_cell.angle_gamma   90.00
#
_symmetry.space_group_name_H-M   'P 1'
#
loop_
_entity.id
_entity.type
_entity.pdbx_description
1 polymer ?
#
loop_
_entity_poly.entity_id
_entity_poly.type
_entity_poly.pdbx_seq_one_letter_code
_entity_poly.pdbx_strand_id
1 'polypeptide(L)' 'MRADGDGSRIKYYEVELSNVLIGSMDQVAYEGSGLHDSFTLKFSKVKWTYTQQKISGGSGGNTYGGWDLSNNRISC' A
#
# COMPACT_ATOMS: atom_id res chain seq x y z
N MET A 1 -8.76 -6.82 -6.63
CA MET A 1 -8.34 -7.86 -5.66
C MET A 1 -8.10 -9.13 -6.44
N ARG A 2 -6.86 -9.63 -6.57
CA ARG A 2 -6.57 -10.84 -7.36
C ARG A 2 -6.70 -12.07 -6.46
N ALA A 3 -7.63 -12.95 -6.79
CA ALA A 3 -7.83 -14.22 -6.11
C ALA A 3 -6.74 -15.20 -6.52
N ASP A 4 -6.06 -15.80 -5.54
CA ASP A 4 -5.31 -17.03 -5.78
C ASP A 4 -6.32 -18.16 -5.97
N GLY A 5 -6.01 -19.17 -6.77
CA GLY A 5 -6.95 -20.20 -7.25
C GLY A 5 -7.78 -20.91 -6.18
N ASP A 6 -7.34 -20.87 -4.92
CA ASP A 6 -8.01 -21.47 -3.74
C ASP A 6 -8.88 -20.48 -2.92
N GLY A 7 -9.14 -19.26 -3.42
CA GLY A 7 -10.00 -18.27 -2.75
C GLY A 7 -9.36 -17.56 -1.55
N SER A 8 -8.13 -17.94 -1.18
CA SER A 8 -7.35 -17.27 -0.15
C SER A 8 -6.74 -15.97 -0.67
N ARG A 9 -6.95 -14.87 0.06
CA ARG A 9 -6.46 -13.54 -0.32
C ARG A 9 -4.96 -13.45 -0.06
N ILE A 10 -4.17 -13.22 -1.11
CA ILE A 10 -2.75 -12.91 -0.96
C ILE A 10 -2.57 -11.39 -0.83
N LYS A 11 -1.82 -10.98 0.20
CA LYS A 11 -1.33 -9.61 0.31
C LYS A 11 -0.21 -9.39 -0.71
N TYR A 12 -0.61 -9.11 -1.95
CA TYR A 12 0.29 -9.01 -3.09
C TYR A 12 1.09 -7.71 -3.11
N TYR A 13 0.56 -6.64 -2.49
CA TYR A 13 1.20 -5.35 -2.41
C TYR A 13 0.97 -4.75 -1.04
N GLU A 14 2.05 -4.37 -0.37
CA GLU A 14 2.06 -3.74 0.94
C GLU A 14 2.88 -2.46 0.90
N VAL A 15 2.35 -1.41 1.51
CA VAL A 15 3.03 -0.12 1.68
C VAL A 15 3.09 0.19 3.16
N GLU A 16 4.29 0.23 3.72
CA GLU A 16 4.54 0.62 5.10
C GLU A 16 5.08 2.05 5.11
N LEU A 17 4.41 2.95 5.84
CA LEU A 17 4.81 4.35 5.97
C LEU A 17 5.28 4.62 7.40
N SER A 18 6.39 5.35 7.57
CA SER A 18 6.91 5.75 8.88
C SER A 18 6.86 7.27 9.06
N ASN A 19 6.64 7.70 10.31
CA ASN A 19 6.48 9.10 10.71
C ASN A 19 5.45 9.83 9.83
N VAL A 20 4.18 9.44 10.01
CA VAL A 20 3.09 9.83 9.12
C VAL A 20 2.28 10.96 9.71
N LEU A 21 1.95 11.95 8.88
CA LEU A 21 1.09 13.08 9.19
C LEU A 21 -0.06 13.15 8.16
N ILE A 22 -1.23 13.61 8.59
CA ILE A 22 -2.31 13.94 7.66
C ILE A 22 -1.99 15.29 7.02
N GLY A 23 -1.85 15.31 5.70
CA GLY A 23 -1.55 16.50 4.91
C GLY A 23 -2.79 17.30 4.50
N SER A 24 -3.90 16.61 4.23
CA SER A 24 -5.21 17.20 3.91
C SER A 24 -6.32 16.19 4.18
N MET A 25 -7.54 16.68 4.34
CA MET A 25 -8.75 15.88 4.43
C MET A 25 -9.88 16.62 3.73
N ASP A 26 -10.46 15.99 2.73
CA ASP A 26 -11.54 16.51 1.88
C ASP A 26 -12.71 15.53 1.98
N GLN A 27 -13.81 15.99 2.58
CA GLN A 27 -15.04 15.20 2.71
C GLN A 27 -16.04 15.67 1.68
N VAL A 28 -16.53 14.76 0.84
CA VAL A 28 -17.53 15.06 -0.18
C VAL A 28 -18.72 14.13 -0.04
N ALA A 29 -19.90 14.72 0.05
CA ALA A 29 -21.18 14.01 0.01
C ALA A 29 -21.81 14.22 -1.37
N TYR A 30 -22.11 13.12 -2.06
CA TYR A 30 -22.85 13.14 -3.32
C TYR A 30 -24.23 12.52 -3.12
N GLU A 31 -25.27 13.06 -3.76
CA GLU A 31 -26.57 12.41 -3.78
C GLU A 31 -26.47 11.05 -4.49
N GLY A 32 -26.96 9.98 -3.85
CA GLY A 32 -26.98 8.62 -4.42
C GLY A 32 -25.68 7.83 -4.31
N SER A 33 -24.56 8.44 -3.93
CA SER A 33 -23.30 7.75 -3.62
C SER A 33 -22.86 8.19 -2.22
N GLY A 34 -22.76 7.26 -1.25
CA GLY A 34 -22.46 7.59 0.15
C GLY A 34 -21.24 8.49 0.36
N LEU A 35 -21.07 8.98 1.59
CA LEU A 35 -19.95 9.85 1.99
C LEU A 35 -18.60 9.29 1.53
N HIS A 36 -17.85 10.11 0.79
CA HIS A 36 -16.48 9.83 0.39
C HIS A 36 -15.54 10.82 1.07
N ASP A 37 -14.60 10.28 1.84
CA ASP A 37 -13.52 11.04 2.45
C ASP A 37 -12.23 10.75 1.70
N SER A 38 -11.58 11.79 1.21
CA SER A 38 -10.23 11.74 0.67
C SER A 38 -9.28 12.37 1.66
N PHE A 39 -8.16 11.72 1.97
CA PHE A 39 -7.12 12.29 2.81
C PHE A 39 -5.74 12.02 2.24
N THR A 40 -4.83 12.94 2.49
CA THR A 40 -3.44 12.83 2.05
C THR A 40 -2.55 12.47 3.22
N LEU A 41 -1.62 11.53 3.04
CA LEU A 41 -0.60 11.18 4.03
C LEU A 41 0.76 11.73 3.60
N LYS A 42 1.42 12.46 4.49
CA LYS A 42 2.82 12.85 4.39
C LYS A 42 3.63 11.91 5.30
N PHE A 43 4.78 11.42 4.84
CA PHE A 43 5.58 10.44 5.57
C PHE A 43 7.07 10.72 5.38
N SER A 44 7.92 10.24 6.29
CA SER A 44 9.37 10.43 6.19
C SER A 44 10.11 9.25 5.57
N LYS A 45 9.50 8.06 5.58
CA LYS A 45 10.04 6.84 4.98
C LYS A 45 8.92 5.95 4.50
N VAL A 46 9.18 5.22 3.42
CA VAL A 46 8.26 4.25 2.83
C VAL A 46 8.99 2.96 2.52
N LYS A 47 8.31 1.83 2.73
CA LYS A 47 8.73 0.51 2.27
C LYS A 47 7.59 -0.12 1.48
N TRP A 48 7.95 -0.69 0.34
CA TRP A 48 7.07 -1.43 -0.53
C TRP A 48 7.47 -2.88 -0.49
N THR A 49 6.48 -3.76 -0.33
CA THR A 49 6.67 -5.20 -0.46
C THR A 49 5.70 -5.71 -1.51
N TYR A 50 6.25 -6.35 -2.54
CA TYR A 50 5.48 -7.06 -3.57
C TYR A 50 5.68 -8.56 -3.41
N THR A 51 4.57 -9.27 -3.19
CA THR A 51 4.57 -10.74 -3.08
C THR A 51 4.25 -11.31 -4.46
N GLN A 52 5.23 -11.96 -5.10
CA GLN A 52 5.02 -12.62 -6.38
C GLN A 52 4.10 -13.84 -6.20
N GLN A 53 3.22 -14.11 -7.15
CA GLN A 53 2.43 -15.35 -7.19
C GLN A 53 3.02 -16.32 -8.20
N LYS A 54 3.04 -17.61 -7.85
CA LYS A 54 3.45 -18.68 -8.78
C LYS A 54 2.30 -19.01 -9.74
N ILE A 55 2.65 -19.54 -10.91
CA ILE A 55 1.67 -20.01 -11.91
C ILE A 55 0.79 -21.13 -11.32
N SER A 56 1.34 -21.93 -10.41
CA SER A 56 0.63 -23.01 -9.70
C SER A 56 -0.26 -22.52 -8.55
N GLY A 57 -0.38 -21.22 -8.32
CA GLY A 57 -0.91 -20.65 -7.09
C GLY A 57 0.12 -20.62 -5.95
N GLY A 58 -0.11 -19.76 -4.95
CA GLY A 58 0.76 -19.52 -3.81
C GLY A 58 1.87 -18.47 -4.02
N SER A 59 2.56 -18.12 -2.93
CA SER A 59 3.64 -17.11 -2.93
C SER A 59 4.93 -17.65 -3.56
N GLY A 60 5.50 -16.87 -4.49
CA GLY A 60 6.74 -17.11 -5.24
C GLY A 60 7.99 -16.48 -4.64
N GLY A 61 7.86 -15.75 -3.53
CA GLY A 61 8.90 -14.89 -2.97
C GLY A 61 8.46 -13.43 -2.96
N ASN A 62 9.22 -12.59 -2.25
CA ASN A 62 8.89 -11.18 -2.06
C ASN A 62 10.03 -10.30 -2.57
N THR A 63 9.67 -9.29 -3.36
CA THR A 63 10.56 -8.17 -3.69
C THR A 63 10.21 -7.03 -2.76
N TYR A 64 11.17 -6.53 -2.01
CA TYR A 64 11.00 -5.36 -1.16
C TYR A 64 11.98 -4.26 -1.55
N GLY A 65 11.55 -3.02 -1.38
CA GLY A 65 12.36 -1.84 -1.56
C GLY A 65 11.80 -0.71 -0.73
N GLY A 66 12.63 0.27 -0.40
CA GLY A 66 12.16 1.39 0.41
C GLY A 66 13.02 2.62 0.23
N TRP A 67 12.44 3.76 0.58
CA TRP A 67 13.09 5.05 0.51
C TRP A 67 12.90 5.82 1.80
N ASP A 68 14.00 6.37 2.30
CA ASP A 68 14.04 7.32 3.39
C ASP A 68 14.11 8.73 2.80
N LEU A 69 12.98 9.44 2.83
CA LEU A 69 12.86 10.82 2.34
C LEU A 69 13.61 11.80 3.25
N SER A 70 13.66 11.52 4.56
CA SER A 70 14.32 12.40 5.52
C SER A 70 15.84 12.42 5.39
N ASN A 71 16.44 11.27 5.04
CA ASN A 71 17.88 11.13 4.84
C ASN A 71 18.27 11.05 3.36
N ASN A 72 17.30 11.18 2.44
CA ASN A 72 17.47 11.07 0.98
C ASN A 72 18.29 9.83 0.56
N ARG A 73 17.92 8.65 1.05
CA ARG A 73 18.65 7.39 0.77
C ARG A 73 17.73 6.19 0.67
N ILE A 74 18.26 5.12 0.08
CA ILE A 74 17.60 3.81 0.08
C ILE A 74 17.45 3.31 1.52
N SER A 75 16.27 2.77 1.84
CA SER A 75 16.03 2.07 3.10
C SER A 75 15.59 0.65 2.80
N CYS A 76 16.51 -0.30 2.96
CA CYS A 76 16.21 -1.73 2.90
C CYS A 76 15.63 -2.20 4.23
#